data_AF-A0A382ZDW6-F1
#
_entry.id   AF-A0A382ZDW6-F1
#
_cell.length_a   1.000
_cell.length_b   1.000
_cell.length_c   1.000
_cell.angle_alpha   90.00
_cell.angle_beta   90.00
_cell.angle_gamma   90.00
#
_symmetry.space_group_name_H-M   'P 1'
#
loop_
_entity.id
_entity.type
_entity.pdbx_description
1 polymer ?
#
loop_
_entity_poly.entity_id
_entity_poly.type
_entity_poly.pdbx_seq_one_letter_code
_entity_poly.pdbx_strand_id
1 'polypeptide(L)'
;MNFEDNRNNRDNNDNCTENDSENDICSEIAKGNNDICSDSENDICIDDNDNCPNCGSDETESVDGYEYCTCGLELGPSDYDHGFVPTNPNPGADANDELGTVMAPTVNPTYRRLDRLHRRETYSRPGFVDGIIRELVDSGEGRAIVQAASEIIEKANAKESLGAKRHALRGIPSDMPKDDAKQYKQRLYAAAALYLLYQSRQNNRARILMQQWGLEKYDLLSVKKMLGILVRGEVSSLSNRDHDAVLA
;
A
#
# COMPACT_ATOMS: atom_id res chain seq x y z
N MET A 1 -8.25 30.57 44.00
CA MET A 1 -9.67 30.90 44.20
C MET A 1 -10.44 30.36 43.01
N ASN A 2 -11.56 29.72 43.32
CA ASN A 2 -12.14 28.59 42.60
C ASN A 2 -12.80 28.97 41.28
N PHE A 3 -12.69 28.10 40.27
CA PHE A 3 -13.69 28.00 39.21
C PHE A 3 -14.13 26.55 39.14
N GLU A 4 -15.37 26.34 39.56
CA GLU A 4 -16.06 25.06 39.68
C GLU A 4 -16.51 24.58 38.30
N ASP A 5 -16.34 23.28 38.07
CA ASP A 5 -16.88 22.53 36.93
C ASP A 5 -18.42 22.49 37.00
N ASN A 6 -19.08 23.05 36.00
CA ASN A 6 -20.53 22.94 35.82
C ASN A 6 -20.82 22.00 34.62
N ARG A 7 -20.90 20.69 34.89
CA ARG A 7 -21.42 19.70 33.93
C ARG A 7 -22.89 19.45 34.25
N ASN A 8 -23.78 20.09 33.52
CA ASN A 8 -25.19 19.71 33.45
C ASN A 8 -25.53 19.23 32.03
N ASN A 9 -25.63 17.91 31.92
CA ASN A 9 -26.76 17.15 31.39
C ASN A 9 -27.50 17.69 30.15
N ARG A 10 -27.37 16.96 29.03
CA ARG A 10 -28.42 16.80 28.03
C ARG A 10 -28.25 15.47 27.29
N ASP A 11 -28.95 14.47 27.81
CA ASP A 11 -29.46 13.35 27.04
C ASP A 11 -30.31 13.88 25.88
N ASN A 12 -30.13 13.31 24.68
CA ASN A 12 -31.17 13.25 23.66
C ASN A 12 -30.97 11.95 22.87
N ASN A 13 -31.72 10.95 23.31
CA ASN A 13 -32.23 9.86 22.48
C ASN A 13 -33.01 10.43 21.30
N ASP A 14 -32.79 9.88 20.11
CA ASP A 14 -33.87 9.72 19.14
C ASP A 14 -33.80 8.30 18.57
N ASN A 15 -34.70 7.48 19.10
CA ASN A 15 -35.05 6.15 18.69
C ASN A 15 -36.15 6.27 17.62
N CYS A 16 -35.99 5.68 16.44
CA CYS A 16 -37.06 5.54 15.48
C CYS A 16 -37.22 4.05 15.13
N THR A 17 -38.16 3.42 15.81
CA THR A 17 -38.69 2.08 15.52
C THR A 17 -39.84 2.14 14.53
N GLU A 18 -39.75 1.30 13.50
CA GLU A 18 -40.78 0.49 12.81
C GLU A 18 -42.27 0.86 12.95
N ASN A 19 -42.98 0.98 11.81
CA ASN A 19 -44.05 0.05 11.40
C ASN A 19 -44.74 0.45 10.07
N ASP A 20 -44.69 -0.50 9.13
CA ASP A 20 -45.72 -1.00 8.19
C ASP A 20 -46.61 -0.05 7.37
N SER A 21 -46.50 -0.13 6.04
CA SER A 21 -47.45 -0.88 5.17
C SER A 21 -47.28 -0.50 3.69
N GLU A 22 -47.11 -1.50 2.83
CA GLU A 22 -47.83 -1.70 1.55
C GLU A 22 -47.04 -2.62 0.59
N ASN A 23 -47.47 -3.88 0.60
CA ASN A 23 -47.73 -4.78 -0.53
C ASN A 23 -46.67 -5.05 -1.61
N ASP A 24 -46.42 -6.36 -1.74
CA ASP A 24 -46.43 -7.14 -2.98
C ASP A 24 -45.40 -6.78 -4.06
N ILE A 25 -44.39 -7.63 -4.24
CA ILE A 25 -44.42 -8.71 -5.25
C ILE A 25 -43.14 -9.56 -5.12
N CYS A 26 -43.39 -10.85 -5.26
CA CYS A 26 -42.48 -11.98 -5.12
C CYS A 26 -41.25 -11.99 -6.05
N SER A 27 -40.25 -12.72 -5.54
CA SER A 27 -39.48 -13.78 -6.22
C SER A 27 -38.53 -13.41 -7.36
N GLU A 28 -37.26 -13.72 -7.10
CA GLU A 28 -36.33 -14.51 -7.93
C GLU A 28 -36.66 -14.63 -9.43
N ILE A 29 -35.69 -14.29 -10.28
CA ILE A 29 -35.00 -15.21 -11.20
C ILE A 29 -34.23 -14.37 -12.25
N ALA A 30 -32.92 -14.56 -12.23
CA ALA A 30 -32.03 -14.79 -13.37
C ALA A 30 -32.27 -14.11 -14.74
N LYS A 31 -31.13 -13.69 -15.29
CA LYS A 31 -30.78 -13.54 -16.73
C LYS A 31 -31.35 -12.31 -17.43
N GLY A 32 -30.44 -11.61 -18.09
CA GLY A 32 -30.78 -10.70 -19.17
C GLY A 32 -29.91 -9.47 -19.12
N ASN A 33 -28.93 -9.41 -20.01
CA ASN A 33 -28.26 -8.18 -20.39
C ASN A 33 -29.36 -7.18 -20.78
N ASN A 34 -29.46 -6.06 -20.06
CA ASN A 34 -30.40 -5.01 -20.41
C ASN A 34 -29.72 -4.07 -21.41
N ASP A 35 -29.82 -4.44 -22.68
CA ASP A 35 -29.83 -3.49 -23.79
C ASP A 35 -31.08 -2.62 -23.60
N ILE A 36 -30.89 -1.39 -23.11
CA ILE A 36 -31.96 -0.39 -23.06
C ILE A 36 -31.79 0.49 -24.30
N CYS A 37 -32.39 0.08 -25.42
CA CYS A 37 -32.68 0.98 -26.53
C CYS A 37 -34.10 1.52 -26.33
N SER A 38 -34.20 2.82 -26.04
CA SER A 38 -35.49 3.52 -25.96
C SER A 38 -35.83 4.06 -27.36
N ASP A 39 -37.04 3.77 -27.84
CA ASP A 39 -37.55 4.25 -29.11
C ASP A 39 -37.71 5.79 -29.11
N SER A 40 -36.70 6.50 -29.61
CA SER A 40 -36.84 7.85 -30.15
C SER A 40 -35.89 8.06 -31.32
N GLU A 41 -36.46 8.46 -32.46
CA GLU A 41 -35.77 8.70 -33.72
C GLU A 41 -34.69 9.81 -33.59
N ASN A 42 -33.45 9.43 -33.24
CA ASN A 42 -32.15 10.03 -33.65
C ASN A 42 -30.98 9.76 -32.69
N ASP A 43 -30.97 8.70 -31.90
CA ASP A 43 -29.78 8.34 -31.13
C ASP A 43 -28.94 7.29 -31.86
N ILE A 44 -27.72 7.68 -32.24
CA ILE A 44 -26.66 6.76 -32.63
C ILE A 44 -26.35 5.93 -31.39
N CYS A 45 -26.78 4.67 -31.38
CA CYS A 45 -26.26 3.65 -30.48
C CYS A 45 -24.75 3.55 -30.74
N ILE A 46 -23.96 4.10 -29.82
CA ILE A 46 -22.52 3.90 -29.79
C ILE A 46 -22.35 2.46 -29.31
N ASP A 47 -22.20 1.53 -30.25
CA ASP A 47 -21.64 0.23 -29.94
C ASP A 47 -20.24 0.48 -29.38
N ASP A 48 -19.93 -0.02 -28.18
CA ASP A 48 -18.59 -0.06 -27.58
C ASP A 48 -17.66 -1.03 -28.35
N ASN A 49 -17.79 -1.07 -29.67
CA ASN A 49 -16.91 -1.82 -30.54
C ASN A 49 -15.88 -0.79 -31.02
N ASP A 50 -14.67 -0.85 -30.49
CA ASP A 50 -13.51 -0.02 -30.87
C ASP A 50 -13.12 -0.16 -32.37
N ASN A 51 -13.90 -0.93 -33.11
CA ASN A 51 -13.77 -1.15 -34.53
C ASN A 51 -14.30 0.05 -35.30
N CYS A 52 -13.55 0.46 -36.31
CA CYS A 52 -13.93 1.55 -37.18
C CYS A 52 -15.33 1.32 -37.81
N PRO A 53 -16.26 2.28 -37.71
CA PRO A 53 -17.63 2.12 -38.21
C PRO A 53 -17.70 1.98 -39.75
N ASN A 54 -16.63 2.35 -40.46
CA ASN A 54 -16.58 2.28 -41.92
C ASN A 54 -16.08 0.94 -42.46
N CYS A 55 -15.05 0.34 -41.84
CA CYS A 55 -14.41 -0.88 -42.36
C CYS A 55 -14.42 -2.06 -41.37
N GLY A 56 -14.86 -1.84 -40.12
CA GLY A 56 -14.88 -2.84 -39.06
C GLY A 56 -13.50 -3.27 -38.55
N SER A 57 -12.43 -2.58 -38.95
CA SER A 57 -11.06 -2.85 -38.48
C SER A 57 -10.80 -2.19 -37.13
N ASP A 58 -10.04 -2.88 -36.28
CA ASP A 58 -9.48 -2.43 -35.01
C ASP A 58 -8.07 -1.82 -35.17
N GLU A 59 -7.51 -1.80 -36.39
CA GLU A 59 -6.19 -1.23 -36.65
C GLU A 59 -6.27 0.30 -36.82
N THR A 60 -5.62 1.01 -35.90
CA THR A 60 -5.54 2.47 -35.86
C THR A 60 -4.09 2.95 -35.98
N GLU A 61 -3.91 4.12 -36.61
CA GLU A 61 -2.66 4.85 -36.73
C GLU A 61 -2.83 6.24 -36.09
N SER A 62 -1.89 6.63 -35.23
CA SER A 62 -1.87 7.96 -34.64
C SER A 62 -0.98 8.90 -35.45
N VAL A 63 -1.58 9.99 -35.95
CA VAL A 63 -0.90 11.03 -36.72
C VAL A 63 -1.31 12.39 -36.17
N ASP A 64 -0.34 13.22 -35.82
CA ASP A 64 -0.54 14.60 -35.36
C ASP A 64 -1.53 14.77 -34.19
N GLY A 65 -1.60 13.79 -33.28
CA GLY A 65 -2.48 13.85 -32.11
C GLY A 65 -3.93 13.41 -32.39
N TYR A 66 -4.18 12.80 -33.55
CA TYR A 66 -5.46 12.20 -33.93
C TYR A 66 -5.26 10.74 -34.29
N GLU A 67 -6.23 9.91 -33.93
CA GLU A 67 -6.31 8.51 -34.32
C GLU A 67 -7.10 8.38 -35.60
N TYR A 68 -6.50 7.70 -36.57
CA TYR A 68 -7.11 7.34 -37.83
C TYR A 68 -7.21 5.83 -37.91
N CYS A 69 -8.33 5.32 -38.41
CA CYS A 69 -8.36 3.95 -38.87
C CYS A 69 -7.49 3.82 -40.14
N THR A 70 -6.90 2.66 -40.37
CA THR A 70 -6.20 2.30 -41.62
C THR A 70 -7.03 2.55 -42.91
N CYS A 71 -8.36 2.60 -42.82
CA CYS A 71 -9.22 2.99 -43.95
C CYS A 71 -9.28 4.51 -44.23
N GLY A 72 -8.62 5.33 -43.40
CA GLY A 72 -8.54 6.78 -43.51
C GLY A 72 -9.63 7.56 -42.75
N LEU A 73 -10.44 6.89 -41.93
CA LEU A 73 -11.45 7.55 -41.10
C LEU A 73 -10.82 8.09 -39.80
N GLU A 74 -11.02 9.37 -39.50
CA GLU A 74 -10.65 9.96 -38.21
C GLU A 74 -11.59 9.42 -37.11
N LEU A 75 -11.02 8.73 -36.12
CA LEU A 75 -11.74 8.15 -34.99
C LEU A 75 -11.83 9.11 -33.81
N GLY A 76 -10.92 10.09 -33.74
CA GLY A 76 -10.94 11.14 -32.73
C GLY A 76 -9.53 11.61 -32.35
N PRO A 77 -9.42 12.48 -31.33
CA PRO A 77 -8.13 12.85 -30.75
C PRO A 77 -7.46 11.60 -30.17
N SER A 78 -6.20 11.37 -30.49
CA SER A 78 -5.43 10.27 -29.88
C SER A 78 -5.23 10.54 -28.39
N ASP A 79 -5.25 9.50 -27.57
CA ASP A 79 -4.88 9.64 -26.16
C ASP A 79 -3.51 10.32 -26.02
N TYR A 80 -3.45 11.40 -25.24
CA TYR A 80 -2.27 12.26 -25.10
C TYR A 80 -1.02 11.45 -24.69
N ASP A 81 0.13 11.79 -25.27
CA ASP A 81 1.43 11.22 -24.92
C ASP A 81 1.70 11.34 -23.40
N HIS A 82 1.61 10.21 -22.69
CA HIS A 82 1.98 10.11 -21.28
C HIS A 82 3.50 10.28 -21.03
N GLY A 83 4.29 10.52 -22.08
CA GLY A 83 5.75 10.59 -22.09
C GLY A 83 6.39 11.78 -21.39
N PHE A 84 5.66 12.60 -20.63
CA PHE A 84 6.28 13.60 -19.77
C PHE A 84 6.70 12.97 -18.44
N VAL A 85 7.92 12.41 -18.40
CA VAL A 85 8.63 12.15 -17.14
C VAL A 85 9.39 13.43 -16.79
N PRO A 86 8.93 14.25 -15.83
CA PRO A 86 9.69 15.43 -15.43
C PRO A 86 11.06 14.97 -14.95
N THR A 87 12.13 15.59 -15.42
CA THR A 87 13.50 15.47 -14.85
C THR A 87 13.60 16.09 -13.45
N ASN A 88 12.45 16.46 -12.86
CA ASN A 88 12.32 17.08 -11.56
C ASN A 88 12.55 16.02 -10.46
N PRO A 89 13.36 16.28 -9.42
CA PRO A 89 13.56 15.38 -8.28
C PRO A 89 12.33 15.17 -7.39
N ASN A 90 11.12 15.45 -7.87
CA ASN A 90 9.92 15.08 -7.15
C ASN A 90 9.81 13.55 -7.13
N PRO A 91 9.62 12.92 -5.96
CA PRO A 91 9.41 11.49 -5.87
C PRO A 91 8.25 11.11 -6.79
N GLY A 92 8.44 10.08 -7.62
CA GLY A 92 7.44 9.62 -8.57
C GLY A 92 6.11 9.28 -7.89
N ALA A 93 5.04 9.26 -8.68
CA ALA A 93 3.65 9.07 -8.24
C ALA A 93 3.37 7.79 -7.43
N ASP A 94 4.32 6.85 -7.38
CA ASP A 94 4.24 5.58 -6.64
C ASP A 94 4.83 5.64 -5.21
N ALA A 95 5.10 6.84 -4.69
CA ALA A 95 5.39 6.97 -3.27
C ALA A 95 4.07 6.79 -2.52
N ASN A 96 3.87 5.63 -1.88
CA ASN A 96 2.77 5.37 -0.93
C ASN A 96 2.88 6.22 0.34
N ASP A 97 3.43 7.42 0.22
CA ASP A 97 3.64 8.36 1.30
C ASP A 97 2.32 9.06 1.57
N GLU A 98 2.00 9.21 2.87
CA GLU A 98 0.87 9.98 3.36
C GLU A 98 0.84 11.35 2.68
N LEU A 99 -0.20 11.60 1.89
CA LEU A 99 -0.34 12.84 1.12
C LEU A 99 -0.42 14.04 2.08
N GLY A 100 0.56 14.93 1.99
CA GLY A 100 0.60 16.11 2.84
C GLY A 100 1.73 17.07 2.48
N THR A 101 1.49 18.36 2.68
CA THR A 101 2.54 19.38 2.56
C THR A 101 3.23 19.60 3.90
N VAL A 102 4.56 19.69 3.90
CA VAL A 102 5.34 20.06 5.08
C VAL A 102 5.54 21.57 5.12
N MET A 103 5.24 22.21 6.26
CA MET A 103 5.58 23.62 6.47
C MET A 103 7.09 23.78 6.62
N ALA A 104 7.71 24.60 5.78
CA ALA A 104 9.13 24.91 5.89
C ALA A 104 9.43 25.66 7.22
N PRO A 105 10.65 25.52 7.79
CA PRO A 105 11.05 26.28 8.97
C PRO A 105 10.94 27.79 8.72
N THR A 106 10.25 28.52 9.61
CA THR A 106 10.09 29.98 9.48
C THR A 106 10.51 30.72 10.75
N VAL A 107 10.86 32.00 10.60
CA VAL A 107 11.16 32.90 11.73
C VAL A 107 9.87 33.49 12.33
N ASN A 108 8.80 33.58 11.55
CA ASN A 108 7.55 34.23 11.95
C ASN A 108 6.83 33.42 13.05
N PRO A 109 6.46 34.05 14.18
CA PRO A 109 5.81 33.36 15.29
C PRO A 109 4.46 32.71 14.94
N THR A 110 3.67 33.29 14.02
CA THR A 110 2.37 32.71 13.62
C THR A 110 2.56 31.41 12.86
N TYR A 111 3.44 31.41 11.86
CA TYR A 111 3.77 30.20 11.10
C TYR A 111 4.47 29.15 11.98
N ARG A 112 5.29 29.54 12.96
CA ARG A 112 5.83 28.58 13.96
C ARG A 112 4.72 27.95 14.81
N ARG A 113 3.68 28.71 15.17
CA ARG A 113 2.54 28.17 15.92
C ARG A 113 1.73 27.21 15.05
N LEU A 114 1.50 27.56 13.79
CA LEU A 114 0.81 26.68 12.82
C LEU A 114 1.62 25.41 12.54
N ASP A 115 2.93 25.49 12.32
CA ASP A 115 3.80 24.32 12.14
C ASP A 115 3.74 23.38 13.37
N ARG A 116 3.77 23.94 14.60
CA ARG A 116 3.60 23.11 15.81
C ARG A 116 2.22 22.47 15.93
N LEU A 117 1.16 23.16 15.49
CA LEU A 117 -0.19 22.62 15.49
C LEU A 117 -0.31 21.52 14.45
N HIS A 118 0.11 21.80 13.21
CA HIS A 118 0.18 20.85 12.10
C HIS A 118 0.90 19.57 12.52
N ARG A 119 2.13 19.70 13.06
CA ARG A 119 2.89 18.56 13.56
C ARG A 119 2.20 17.77 14.67
N ARG A 120 1.29 18.37 15.45
CA ARG A 120 0.54 17.67 16.50
C ARG A 120 -0.66 16.94 15.93
N GLU A 121 -1.40 17.60 15.04
CA GLU A 121 -2.58 17.03 14.38
C GLU A 121 -2.18 15.90 13.42
N THR A 122 -1.09 16.07 12.68
CA THR A 122 -0.54 15.06 11.78
C THR A 122 0.45 14.12 12.49
N TYR A 123 0.60 14.21 13.81
CA TYR A 123 1.50 13.30 14.52
C TYR A 123 0.88 11.90 14.57
N SER A 124 1.25 11.07 13.61
CA SER A 124 1.12 9.62 13.77
C SER A 124 2.37 9.10 14.46
N ARG A 125 2.21 8.41 15.59
CA ARG A 125 3.34 7.77 16.27
C ARG A 125 3.84 6.64 15.35
N PRO A 126 5.08 6.69 14.84
CA PRO A 126 5.55 5.68 13.91
C PRO A 126 5.48 4.30 14.57
N GLY A 127 4.86 3.38 13.85
CA GLY A 127 4.68 2.00 14.23
C GLY A 127 6.01 1.27 14.36
N PHE A 128 5.94 0.04 14.86
CA PHE A 128 7.11 -0.84 14.84
C PHE A 128 7.50 -1.20 13.40
N VAL A 129 6.50 -1.44 12.55
CA VAL A 129 6.64 -1.77 11.11
C VAL A 129 7.28 -0.62 10.35
N ASP A 130 6.85 0.61 10.53
CA ASP A 130 7.43 1.79 9.86
C ASP A 130 8.93 1.89 10.12
N GLY A 131 9.37 1.56 11.34
CA GLY A 131 10.79 1.51 11.65
C GLY A 131 11.53 0.31 11.05
N ILE A 132 10.87 -0.82 10.80
CA ILE A 132 11.45 -1.92 10.01
C ILE A 132 11.64 -1.47 8.56
N ILE A 133 10.61 -0.86 7.97
CA ILE A 133 10.65 -0.35 6.59
C ILE A 133 11.75 0.70 6.44
N ARG A 134 11.89 1.60 7.43
CA ARG A 134 12.99 2.57 7.46
C ARG A 134 14.37 1.89 7.46
N GLU A 135 14.60 0.88 8.29
CA GLU A 135 15.88 0.16 8.30
C GLU A 135 16.11 -0.64 6.99
N LEU A 136 15.06 -1.07 6.29
CA LEU A 136 15.17 -1.66 4.95
C LEU A 136 15.59 -0.63 3.91
N VAL A 137 15.03 0.59 3.93
CA VAL A 137 15.43 1.68 3.04
C VAL A 137 16.88 2.11 3.33
N ASP A 138 17.21 2.28 4.61
CA ASP A 138 18.55 2.69 5.06
C ASP A 138 19.63 1.62 4.80
N SER A 139 19.24 0.37 4.53
CA SER A 139 20.17 -0.69 4.14
C SER A 139 20.81 -0.48 2.75
N GLY A 140 20.22 0.40 1.93
CA GLY A 140 20.68 0.73 0.59
C GLY A 140 20.46 -0.38 -0.45
N GLU A 141 19.58 -1.34 -0.18
CA GLU A 141 19.16 -2.34 -1.16
C GLU A 141 18.33 -1.71 -2.29
N GLY A 142 18.26 -2.38 -3.45
CA GLY A 142 17.50 -1.88 -4.60
C GLY A 142 16.01 -1.76 -4.30
N ARG A 143 15.34 -0.75 -4.87
CA ARG A 143 13.91 -0.43 -4.62
C ARG A 143 13.00 -1.64 -4.71
N ALA A 144 13.16 -2.49 -5.73
CA ALA A 144 12.34 -3.69 -5.92
C ALA A 144 12.50 -4.70 -4.77
N ILE A 145 13.72 -4.87 -4.24
CA ILE A 145 13.99 -5.77 -3.11
C ILE A 145 13.40 -5.21 -1.83
N VAL A 146 13.54 -3.89 -1.61
CA VAL A 146 12.96 -3.20 -0.45
C VAL A 146 11.43 -3.32 -0.46
N GLN A 147 10.79 -3.14 -1.62
CA GLN A 147 9.34 -3.27 -1.77
C GLN A 147 8.86 -4.72 -1.54
N ALA A 148 9.56 -5.71 -2.09
CA ALA A 148 9.22 -7.11 -1.82
C ALA A 148 9.42 -7.47 -0.33
N ALA A 149 10.43 -6.91 0.33
CA ALA A 149 10.67 -7.13 1.75
C ALA A 149 9.64 -6.42 2.62
N SER A 150 9.22 -5.20 2.26
CA SER A 150 8.15 -4.48 2.98
C SER A 150 6.83 -5.22 2.86
N GLU A 151 6.51 -5.75 1.68
CA GLU A 151 5.30 -6.57 1.45
C GLU A 151 5.25 -7.80 2.37
N ILE A 152 6.39 -8.49 2.57
CA ILE A 152 6.50 -9.61 3.53
C ILE A 152 6.18 -9.14 4.94
N ILE A 153 6.73 -8.00 5.37
CA ILE A 153 6.55 -7.47 6.73
C ILE A 153 5.10 -7.01 6.95
N GLU A 154 4.52 -6.31 5.99
CA GLU A 154 3.14 -5.80 6.05
C GLU A 154 2.13 -6.95 6.11
N LYS A 155 2.27 -7.95 5.23
CA LYS A 155 1.39 -9.15 5.25
C LYS A 155 1.55 -9.95 6.53
N ALA A 156 2.77 -10.11 7.03
CA ALA A 156 3.00 -10.75 8.32
C ALA A 156 2.32 -9.97 9.46
N ASN A 157 2.44 -8.65 9.47
CA ASN A 157 1.85 -7.80 10.50
C ASN A 157 0.32 -7.74 10.43
N ALA A 158 -0.27 -7.85 9.24
CA ALA A 158 -1.71 -7.92 9.06
C ALA A 158 -2.31 -9.20 9.68
N LYS A 159 -1.58 -10.32 9.61
CA LYS A 159 -1.98 -11.56 10.28
C LYS A 159 -1.76 -11.52 11.78
N GLU A 160 -0.62 -11.01 12.19
CA GLU A 160 -0.24 -11.01 13.59
C GLU A 160 0.65 -9.83 13.91
N SER A 161 0.31 -9.09 14.97
CA SER A 161 1.05 -7.90 15.38
C SER A 161 2.51 -8.24 15.70
N LEU A 162 3.43 -7.89 14.80
CA LEU A 162 4.86 -8.13 14.99
C LEU A 162 5.41 -7.37 16.21
N GLY A 163 4.78 -6.23 16.51
CA GLY A 163 5.07 -5.45 17.71
C GLY A 163 4.82 -6.22 19.01
N ALA A 164 3.89 -7.17 19.04
CA ALA A 164 3.60 -8.00 20.22
C ALA A 164 4.58 -9.17 20.37
N LYS A 165 5.17 -9.67 19.27
CA LYS A 165 6.10 -10.83 19.26
C LYS A 165 7.57 -10.48 19.46
N ARG A 166 7.87 -9.24 19.83
CA ARG A 166 9.24 -8.71 19.93
C ARG A 166 9.98 -9.03 21.24
N HIS A 167 9.45 -9.92 22.08
CA HIS A 167 9.96 -10.20 23.43
C HIS A 167 10.91 -11.40 23.44
N ALA A 168 11.91 -11.35 24.33
CA ALA A 168 12.92 -12.40 24.58
C ALA A 168 13.81 -12.77 23.37
N LEU A 169 14.72 -11.86 23.00
CA LEU A 169 15.78 -12.10 22.02
C LEU A 169 17.12 -12.27 22.74
N ARG A 170 17.94 -13.23 22.29
CA ARG A 170 19.24 -13.54 22.91
C ARG A 170 20.29 -12.46 22.66
N GLY A 171 20.20 -11.77 21.53
CA GLY A 171 21.14 -10.71 21.16
C GLY A 171 20.93 -9.38 21.89
N ILE A 172 19.97 -9.30 22.83
CA ILE A 172 19.71 -8.10 23.62
C ILE A 172 20.15 -8.36 25.07
N PRO A 173 21.31 -7.84 25.50
CA PRO A 173 21.74 -7.95 26.88
C PRO A 173 20.90 -7.02 27.78
N SER A 174 20.89 -7.30 29.09
CA SER A 174 20.02 -6.61 30.05
C SER A 174 20.36 -5.13 30.26
N ASP A 175 21.57 -4.72 29.91
CA ASP A 175 22.11 -3.36 30.04
C ASP A 175 21.96 -2.52 28.76
N MET A 176 21.44 -3.11 27.67
CA MET A 176 21.26 -2.40 26.40
C MET A 176 20.22 -1.27 26.53
N PRO A 177 20.51 -0.05 26.00
CA PRO A 177 19.54 1.03 25.93
C PRO A 177 18.27 0.62 25.20
N LYS A 178 17.13 1.17 25.62
CA LYS A 178 15.81 0.84 25.03
C LYS A 178 15.74 1.14 23.53
N ASP A 179 16.39 2.22 23.10
CA ASP A 179 16.39 2.65 21.70
C ASP A 179 17.26 1.72 20.84
N ASP A 180 18.45 1.34 21.33
CA ASP A 180 19.32 0.36 20.66
C ASP A 180 18.65 -1.02 20.58
N ALA A 181 17.99 -1.46 21.65
CA ALA A 181 17.23 -2.69 21.67
C ALA A 181 16.04 -2.65 20.68
N LYS A 182 15.42 -1.49 20.49
CA LYS A 182 14.36 -1.29 19.49
C LYS A 182 14.94 -1.37 18.08
N GLN A 183 16.05 -0.67 17.81
CA GLN A 183 16.71 -0.69 16.52
C GLN A 183 17.21 -2.09 16.16
N TYR A 184 17.79 -2.82 17.12
CA TYR A 184 18.20 -4.21 16.96
C TYR A 184 17.02 -5.08 16.49
N LYS A 185 15.86 -4.96 17.15
CA LYS A 185 14.65 -5.68 16.77
C LYS A 185 14.20 -5.31 15.35
N GLN A 186 14.21 -4.03 14.99
CA GLN A 186 13.79 -3.60 13.66
C GLN A 186 14.70 -4.17 12.57
N ARG A 187 16.02 -4.08 12.77
CA ARG A 187 17.04 -4.69 11.90
C ARG A 187 16.90 -6.21 11.82
N LEU A 188 16.53 -6.87 12.91
CA LEU A 188 16.33 -8.32 12.93
C LEU A 188 15.18 -8.75 12.01
N TYR A 189 14.04 -8.06 12.08
CA TYR A 189 12.90 -8.33 11.22
C TYR A 189 13.20 -7.97 9.76
N ALA A 190 13.86 -6.84 9.50
CA ALA A 190 14.32 -6.44 8.17
C ALA A 190 15.25 -7.50 7.55
N ALA A 191 16.28 -7.92 8.28
CA ALA A 191 17.22 -8.94 7.83
C ALA A 191 16.54 -10.29 7.62
N ALA A 192 15.56 -10.66 8.44
CA ALA A 192 14.80 -11.90 8.28
C ALA A 192 13.96 -11.90 6.98
N ALA A 193 13.30 -10.78 6.65
CA ALA A 193 12.57 -10.63 5.39
C ALA A 193 13.52 -10.70 4.18
N LEU A 194 14.64 -9.99 4.21
CA LEU A 194 15.66 -10.06 3.16
C LEU A 194 16.22 -11.49 3.03
N TYR A 195 16.42 -12.21 4.13
CA TYR A 195 16.90 -13.58 4.09
C TYR A 195 15.87 -14.55 3.47
N LEU A 196 14.56 -14.29 3.63
CA LEU A 196 13.52 -15.05 2.95
C LEU A 196 13.58 -14.85 1.42
N LEU A 197 13.74 -13.61 0.97
CA LEU A 197 13.92 -13.28 -0.45
C LEU A 197 15.21 -13.89 -1.04
N TYR A 198 16.30 -13.87 -0.26
CA TYR A 198 17.55 -14.53 -0.64
C TYR A 198 17.33 -16.02 -0.94
N GLN A 199 16.50 -16.70 -0.15
CA GLN A 199 16.17 -18.10 -0.36
C GLN A 199 15.22 -18.34 -1.54
N SER A 200 14.41 -17.36 -1.96
CA SER A 200 13.55 -17.47 -3.14
C SER A 200 14.27 -17.12 -4.46
N ARG A 201 15.61 -17.09 -4.44
CA ARG A 201 16.53 -16.77 -5.55
C ARG A 201 16.60 -15.29 -5.93
N GLN A 202 16.17 -14.40 -5.04
CA GLN A 202 16.42 -12.97 -5.21
C GLN A 202 17.75 -12.60 -4.56
N ASN A 203 18.76 -12.30 -5.38
CA ASN A 203 20.08 -11.93 -4.87
C ASN A 203 20.00 -10.60 -4.10
N ASN A 204 20.46 -10.62 -2.84
CA ASN A 204 20.54 -9.45 -1.98
C ASN A 204 21.70 -9.58 -0.98
N ARG A 205 21.97 -8.53 -0.22
CA ARG A 205 23.06 -8.44 0.75
C ARG A 205 22.64 -8.86 2.16
N ALA A 206 21.56 -9.65 2.31
CA ALA A 206 21.05 -10.08 3.62
C ALA A 206 22.14 -10.68 4.54
N ARG A 207 23.03 -11.51 3.98
CA ARG A 207 24.13 -12.12 4.75
C ARG A 207 25.18 -11.11 5.23
N ILE A 208 25.47 -10.09 4.41
CA ILE A 208 26.41 -9.03 4.75
C ILE A 208 25.78 -8.12 5.81
N LEU A 209 24.52 -7.70 5.61
CA LEU A 209 23.78 -6.86 6.55
C LEU A 209 23.63 -7.52 7.92
N MET A 210 23.40 -8.84 7.97
CA MET A 210 23.37 -9.59 9.23
C MET A 210 24.67 -9.43 10.04
N GLN A 211 25.83 -9.48 9.38
CA GLN A 211 27.13 -9.30 10.04
C GLN A 211 27.36 -7.84 10.43
N GLN A 212 27.06 -6.91 9.52
CA GLN A 212 27.25 -5.47 9.73
C GLN A 212 26.39 -4.93 10.88
N TRP A 213 25.18 -5.45 11.02
CA TRP A 213 24.26 -5.09 12.10
C TRP A 213 24.48 -5.88 13.40
N GLY A 214 25.41 -6.83 13.42
CA GLY A 214 25.72 -7.62 14.62
C GLY A 214 24.55 -8.48 15.10
N LEU A 215 23.75 -9.02 14.19
CA LEU A 215 22.56 -9.79 14.54
C LEU A 215 22.91 -11.20 15.03
N GLU A 216 22.16 -11.67 16.03
CA GLU A 216 22.33 -13.01 16.60
C GLU A 216 21.65 -14.03 15.68
N LYS A 217 22.35 -15.14 15.39
CA LYS A 217 21.95 -16.10 14.36
C LYS A 217 20.66 -16.85 14.71
N TYR A 218 20.47 -17.23 15.96
CA TYR A 218 19.29 -17.97 16.42
C TYR A 218 18.05 -17.10 16.41
N ASP A 219 18.17 -15.85 16.85
CA ASP A 219 17.14 -14.82 16.79
C ASP A 219 16.70 -14.59 15.35
N LEU A 220 17.65 -14.47 14.42
CA LEU A 220 17.34 -14.30 13.00
C LEU A 220 16.59 -15.52 12.44
N LEU A 221 17.07 -16.73 12.71
CA LEU A 221 16.43 -17.96 12.24
C LEU A 221 15.03 -18.15 12.83
N SER A 222 14.83 -17.75 14.09
CA SER A 222 13.53 -17.79 14.77
C SER A 222 12.54 -16.84 14.11
N VAL A 223 12.91 -15.56 13.94
CA VAL A 223 12.06 -14.55 13.31
C VAL A 223 11.77 -14.92 11.86
N LYS A 224 12.79 -15.36 11.11
CA LYS A 224 12.63 -15.84 9.73
C LYS A 224 11.64 -17.00 9.63
N LYS A 225 11.72 -17.99 10.54
CA LYS A 225 10.77 -19.12 10.56
C LYS A 225 9.35 -18.63 10.81
N MET A 226 9.17 -17.73 11.77
CA MET A 226 7.88 -17.12 12.09
C MET A 226 7.31 -16.35 10.88
N LEU A 227 8.09 -15.45 10.27
CA LEU A 227 7.66 -14.71 9.07
C LEU A 227 7.32 -15.65 7.90
N GLY A 228 8.14 -16.68 7.67
CA GLY A 228 7.89 -17.64 6.60
C GLY A 228 6.60 -18.46 6.80
N ILE A 229 6.17 -18.69 8.04
CA ILE A 229 4.88 -19.33 8.33
C ILE A 229 3.73 -18.35 8.09
N LEU A 230 3.87 -17.11 8.55
CA LEU A 230 2.83 -16.10 8.38
C LEU A 230 2.59 -15.76 6.91
N VAL A 231 3.63 -15.69 6.09
CA VAL A 231 3.53 -15.14 4.73
C VAL A 231 3.40 -16.23 3.64
N ARG A 232 3.32 -17.50 4.04
CA ARG A 232 3.26 -18.63 3.12
C ARG A 232 2.04 -18.53 2.18
N GLY A 233 2.28 -18.66 0.87
CA GLY A 233 1.23 -18.61 -0.16
C GLY A 233 0.63 -17.23 -0.45
N GLU A 234 1.07 -16.17 0.24
CA GLU A 234 0.48 -14.83 0.09
C GLU A 234 1.38 -13.84 -0.63
N VAL A 235 2.69 -14.08 -0.68
CA VAL A 235 3.63 -13.20 -1.35
C VAL A 235 4.14 -13.83 -2.63
N SER A 236 3.82 -13.19 -3.76
CA SER A 236 4.19 -13.63 -5.11
C SER A 236 5.71 -13.76 -5.26
N SER A 237 6.49 -12.89 -4.61
CA SER A 237 7.96 -12.93 -4.62
C SER A 237 8.56 -14.14 -3.87
N LEU A 238 7.73 -14.91 -3.16
CA LEU A 238 8.09 -16.16 -2.50
C LEU A 238 7.53 -17.41 -3.21
N SER A 239 6.76 -17.28 -4.30
CA SER A 239 6.08 -18.40 -4.99
C SER A 239 7.02 -19.51 -5.44
N ASN A 240 8.27 -19.19 -5.78
CA ASN A 240 9.28 -20.20 -6.16
C ASN A 240 9.61 -21.19 -5.02
N ARG A 241 9.34 -20.82 -3.77
CA ARG A 241 9.60 -21.65 -2.58
C ARG A 241 8.53 -22.71 -2.35
N ASP A 242 7.31 -22.50 -2.84
CA ASP A 242 6.21 -23.43 -2.67
C ASP A 242 6.32 -24.64 -3.61
N HIS A 243 7.00 -24.51 -4.76
CA HIS A 243 7.31 -25.65 -5.63
C HIS A 243 8.29 -26.66 -5.01
N ASP A 244 9.27 -26.21 -4.22
CA ASP A 244 10.23 -27.11 -3.57
C ASP A 244 9.65 -27.82 -2.33
N ALA A 245 8.58 -27.28 -1.71
CA ALA A 245 7.89 -27.92 -0.58
C ALA A 245 6.90 -29.02 -1.00
N VAL A 246 6.55 -29.09 -2.29
CA VAL A 246 5.69 -30.14 -2.87
C VAL A 246 6.52 -31.33 -3.40
N LEU A 247 7.84 -31.15 -3.53
CA LEU A 247 8.77 -32.16 -4.06
C LEU A 247 9.71 -32.77 -3.01
N ALA A 248 9.48 -32.51 -1.72
CA ALA A 248 10.25 -33.06 -0.59
C ALA A 248 9.34 -33.89 0.34
#